data_AF-A0A0L8H1U3-F1
#
_entry.id   AF-A0A0L8H1U3-F1
#
_cell.length_a   1.000
_cell.length_b   1.000
_cell.length_c   1.000
_cell.angle_alpha   90.00
_cell.angle_beta   90.00
_cell.angle_gamma   90.00
#
_symmetry.space_group_name_H-M   'P 1'
#
loop_
_entity.id
_entity.type
_entity.pdbx_description
1 polymer ?
#
loop_
_entity_poly.entity_id
_entity_poly.type
_entity_poly.pdbx_seq_one_letter_code
_entity_poly.pdbx_strand_id
1 'polypeptide(L)'
;MTSKQPHKIKGTSEEASQALMDMFGSVDIPELLDNLKQSQNMHEQADIIHYMYLAKGINFKVTIGESQCSVKDLLRELYEKAGYWKQWWLVRHTAGMLKKRIEDLALAATDLLVRQKQLSVGLPPDREKIITSPLPPDELSEMIYESCGEDLSTAALTQELLMYLAMFIRTEPQLFKEMLRLRVGLIIQVMASELARTLKCTGEEASDHLLNLSPFEMKTLLHHILSGKEFVISAERTAPEDTHDRIRLSFTAKDKHEEKVFARLSRSYKSGPAIEITQPVDDGSEEQGEEDDDDRQGQWLRRRRLDGALNRVPVGFYEKLWKILQRVETLSIANNTLETILTREMTSGEFKFALQVETVLNMIPQPEYRQLMVEGMIVLTTLLDVDPNCRIKLHRTIYIDKIVQEANQIYLKEQKMPEDVQKQLMGAAGICQHFYDSAPSGRYGTLSYMCRALAIILHLPVDSDNGLECAIS
;
A
#
# COMPACT_ATOMS: atom_id res chain seq x y z
N MET A 1 0.99 -37.19 24.17
CA MET A 1 2.22 -37.26 23.34
C MET A 1 2.59 -35.84 22.97
N THR A 2 3.82 -35.46 23.27
CA THR A 2 4.33 -34.10 23.42
C THR A 2 4.40 -33.34 22.09
N SER A 3 3.67 -32.23 22.02
CA SER A 3 3.70 -31.21 20.96
C SER A 3 4.95 -30.33 21.12
N LYS A 4 5.88 -30.38 20.17
CA LYS A 4 6.96 -29.38 20.02
C LYS A 4 6.47 -28.22 19.15
N GLN A 5 6.41 -27.03 19.74
CA GLN A 5 6.26 -25.76 19.03
C GLN A 5 7.52 -25.47 18.18
N PRO A 6 7.41 -24.79 17.04
CA PRO A 6 8.57 -24.30 16.30
C PRO A 6 9.19 -23.11 17.05
N HIS A 7 10.47 -23.24 17.40
CA HIS A 7 11.26 -22.19 18.03
C HIS A 7 11.40 -20.99 17.10
N LYS A 8 11.01 -19.81 17.61
CA LYS A 8 11.40 -18.49 17.10
C LYS A 8 12.92 -18.39 17.13
N ILE A 9 13.55 -18.26 15.96
CA ILE A 9 14.93 -17.77 15.86
C ILE A 9 14.86 -16.25 15.98
N LYS A 10 15.05 -15.75 17.20
CA LYS A 10 15.42 -14.34 17.44
C LYS A 10 16.94 -14.28 17.32
N GLY A 11 17.45 -14.02 16.12
CA GLY A 11 18.84 -13.62 15.96
C GLY A 11 19.01 -12.19 16.45
N THR A 12 19.88 -11.96 17.42
CA THR A 12 20.25 -10.62 17.88
C THR A 12 21.24 -9.98 16.88
N SER A 13 21.29 -8.64 16.84
CA SER A 13 22.21 -7.86 15.98
C SER A 13 23.68 -8.27 16.13
N GLU A 14 24.06 -8.83 17.29
CA GLU A 14 25.41 -9.33 17.56
C GLU A 14 25.67 -10.70 16.92
N GLU A 15 24.68 -11.60 16.85
CA GLU A 15 24.82 -12.91 16.19
C GLU A 15 24.90 -12.77 14.66
N ALA A 16 24.18 -11.82 14.08
CA ALA A 16 24.31 -11.47 12.66
C ALA A 16 25.67 -10.82 12.36
N SER A 17 26.15 -9.93 13.24
CA SER A 17 27.47 -9.32 13.12
C SER A 17 28.60 -10.34 13.30
N GLN A 18 28.43 -11.35 14.17
CA GLN A 18 29.39 -12.42 14.38
C GLN A 18 29.38 -13.42 13.21
N ALA A 19 28.21 -13.75 12.65
CA ALA A 19 28.09 -14.57 11.45
C ALA A 19 28.68 -13.88 10.20
N LEU A 20 28.51 -12.56 10.07
CA LEU A 20 29.20 -11.75 9.06
C LEU A 20 30.71 -11.68 9.33
N MET A 21 31.18 -11.59 10.57
CA MET A 21 32.62 -11.67 10.87
C MET A 21 33.22 -13.05 10.58
N ASP A 22 32.47 -14.13 10.82
CA ASP A 22 32.92 -15.51 10.56
C ASP A 22 32.86 -15.86 9.06
N MET A 23 31.90 -15.33 8.29
CA MET A 23 31.86 -15.44 6.82
C MET A 23 32.95 -14.62 6.11
N PHE A 24 33.38 -13.51 6.71
CA PHE A 24 34.34 -12.58 6.11
C PHE A 24 35.69 -12.58 6.86
N GLY A 25 35.96 -13.58 7.70
CA GLY A 25 37.16 -13.67 8.53
C GLY A 25 38.44 -14.06 7.77
N SER A 26 38.31 -14.66 6.59
CA SER A 26 39.43 -15.17 5.77
C SER A 26 39.49 -14.53 4.38
N VAL A 27 39.36 -13.20 4.29
CA VAL A 27 39.38 -12.51 2.99
C VAL A 27 40.79 -12.45 2.40
N ASP A 28 41.00 -13.12 1.27
CA ASP A 28 42.15 -12.89 0.41
C ASP A 28 41.90 -11.66 -0.48
N ILE A 29 42.23 -10.48 0.07
CA ILE A 29 42.10 -9.19 -0.64
C ILE A 29 42.92 -9.17 -1.95
N PRO A 30 44.16 -9.69 -2.00
CA PRO A 30 44.88 -9.88 -3.26
C PRO A 30 44.10 -10.66 -4.33
N GLU A 31 43.49 -11.79 -3.98
CA GLU A 31 42.68 -12.59 -4.92
C GLU A 31 41.48 -11.80 -5.46
N LEU A 32 40.76 -11.10 -4.59
CA LEU A 32 39.64 -10.23 -4.98
C LEU A 32 40.08 -9.12 -5.94
N LEU A 33 41.25 -8.52 -5.71
CA LEU A 33 41.79 -7.48 -6.59
C LEU A 33 42.23 -8.02 -7.95
N ASP A 34 42.74 -9.25 -8.01
CA ASP A 34 43.09 -9.89 -9.27
C ASP A 34 41.85 -10.29 -10.07
N ASN A 35 40.81 -10.79 -9.41
CA ASN A 35 39.49 -11.04 -10.03
C ASN A 35 38.88 -9.73 -10.55
N LEU A 36 38.96 -8.64 -9.78
CA LEU A 36 38.44 -7.33 -10.19
C LEU A 36 39.14 -6.80 -11.46
N LYS A 37 40.46 -7.02 -11.61
CA LYS A 37 41.21 -6.62 -12.81
C LYS A 37 40.85 -7.44 -14.04
N GLN A 38 40.55 -8.72 -13.85
CA GLN A 38 40.26 -9.65 -14.95
C GLN A 38 38.80 -9.59 -15.38
N SER A 39 37.89 -9.25 -14.47
CA SER A 39 36.46 -9.22 -14.75
C SER A 39 36.08 -8.10 -15.71
N GLN A 40 35.36 -8.46 -16.78
CA GLN A 40 34.66 -7.53 -17.66
C GLN A 40 33.17 -7.40 -17.30
N ASN A 41 32.70 -8.20 -16.33
CA ASN A 41 31.31 -8.23 -15.92
C ASN A 41 31.06 -7.26 -14.77
N MET A 42 30.18 -6.28 -15.00
CA MET A 42 29.91 -5.24 -14.02
C MET A 42 29.24 -5.75 -12.73
N HIS A 43 28.50 -6.86 -12.78
CA HIS A 43 27.91 -7.48 -11.59
C HIS A 43 28.98 -8.14 -10.72
N GLU A 44 29.91 -8.87 -11.32
CA GLU A 44 31.03 -9.48 -10.60
C GLU A 44 31.93 -8.41 -9.97
N GLN A 45 32.21 -7.33 -10.72
CA GLN A 45 32.90 -6.16 -10.16
C GLN A 45 32.14 -5.57 -8.97
N ALA A 46 30.82 -5.48 -9.06
CA ALA A 46 29.97 -4.98 -7.98
C ALA A 46 30.02 -5.88 -6.74
N ASP A 47 29.94 -7.20 -6.90
CA ASP A 47 29.99 -8.16 -5.81
C ASP A 47 31.33 -8.11 -5.07
N ILE A 48 32.44 -8.04 -5.82
CA ILE A 48 33.78 -7.90 -5.25
C ILE A 48 33.90 -6.61 -4.44
N ILE A 49 33.47 -5.47 -5.01
CA ILE A 49 33.54 -4.17 -4.34
C ILE A 49 32.60 -4.13 -3.12
N HIS A 50 31.41 -4.75 -3.22
CA HIS A 50 30.47 -4.89 -2.11
C HIS A 50 31.06 -5.69 -0.96
N TYR A 51 31.67 -6.83 -1.27
CA TYR A 51 32.34 -7.67 -0.28
C TYR A 51 33.48 -6.92 0.42
N MET A 52 34.31 -6.20 -0.34
CA MET A 52 35.37 -5.36 0.23
C MET A 52 34.83 -4.23 1.12
N TYR A 53 33.72 -3.60 0.72
CA TYR A 53 33.05 -2.59 1.51
C TYR A 53 32.58 -3.15 2.86
N LEU A 54 31.94 -4.32 2.88
CA LEU A 54 31.51 -4.97 4.13
C LEU A 54 32.70 -5.40 5.01
N ALA A 55 33.74 -5.98 4.40
CA ALA A 55 34.86 -6.55 5.14
C ALA A 55 35.84 -5.50 5.69
N LYS A 56 36.11 -4.42 4.94
CA LYS A 56 37.19 -3.45 5.26
C LYS A 56 36.71 -2.01 5.40
N GLY A 57 35.47 -1.71 4.99
CA GLY A 57 34.89 -0.38 5.04
C GLY A 57 35.23 0.52 3.85
N ILE A 58 34.45 1.59 3.70
CA ILE A 58 34.47 2.49 2.53
C ILE A 58 35.80 3.21 2.29
N ASN A 59 36.58 3.48 3.35
CA ASN A 59 37.84 4.21 3.27
C ASN A 59 39.07 3.29 3.10
N PHE A 60 38.86 1.98 2.98
CA PHE A 60 39.95 1.03 2.78
C PHE A 60 40.68 1.33 1.46
N LYS A 61 42.01 1.38 1.52
CA LYS A 61 42.86 1.69 0.37
C LYS A 61 43.30 0.40 -0.32
N VAL A 62 43.22 0.40 -1.64
CA VAL A 62 43.68 -0.69 -2.50
C VAL A 62 44.59 -0.18 -3.59
N THR A 63 45.44 -1.07 -4.08
CA THR A 63 46.39 -0.79 -5.15
C THR A 63 45.99 -1.60 -6.37
N ILE A 64 45.64 -0.91 -7.46
CA ILE A 64 45.29 -1.52 -8.74
C ILE A 64 46.32 -1.03 -9.77
N GLY A 65 47.18 -1.94 -10.22
CA GLY A 65 48.34 -1.57 -11.04
C GLY A 65 49.30 -0.66 -10.25
N GLU A 66 49.60 0.52 -10.80
CA GLU A 66 50.46 1.52 -10.16
C GLU A 66 49.68 2.58 -9.35
N SER A 67 48.34 2.54 -9.39
CA SER A 67 47.48 3.55 -8.76
C SER A 67 46.92 3.05 -7.43
N GLN A 68 46.99 3.90 -6.40
CA GLN A 68 46.32 3.68 -5.12
C GLN A 68 44.97 4.40 -5.12
N CYS A 69 43.90 3.67 -4.83
CA CYS A 69 42.54 4.22 -4.72
C CYS A 69 41.84 3.66 -3.48
N SER A 70 40.70 4.23 -3.10
CA SER A 70 39.88 3.70 -2.01
C SER A 70 38.69 2.90 -2.53
N VAL A 71 38.09 2.05 -1.70
CA VAL A 71 36.79 1.39 -2.00
C VAL A 71 35.74 2.43 -2.40
N LYS A 72 35.74 3.61 -1.77
CA LYS A 72 34.89 4.75 -2.14
C LYS A 72 35.07 5.19 -3.59
N ASP A 73 36.31 5.20 -4.09
CA ASP A 73 36.61 5.62 -5.46
C ASP A 73 36.17 4.56 -6.47
N LEU A 74 36.39 3.28 -6.15
CA LEU A 74 35.86 2.15 -6.93
C LEU A 74 34.33 2.18 -7.01
N LEU A 75 33.65 2.41 -5.88
CA LEU A 75 32.19 2.57 -5.84
C LEU A 75 31.71 3.77 -6.67
N ARG A 76 32.47 4.87 -6.70
CA ARG A 76 32.12 6.04 -7.51
C ARG A 76 32.22 5.75 -9.00
N GLU A 77 33.31 5.12 -9.42
CA GLU A 77 33.48 4.69 -10.81
C GLU A 77 32.39 3.68 -11.22
N LEU A 78 32.10 2.70 -10.36
CA LEU A 78 31.04 1.72 -10.60
C LEU A 78 29.66 2.38 -10.70
N TYR A 79 29.34 3.35 -9.82
CA TYR A 79 28.11 4.13 -9.89
C TYR A 79 27.98 4.87 -11.23
N GLU A 80 29.05 5.52 -11.70
CA GLU A 80 29.07 6.27 -12.96
C GLU A 80 28.87 5.33 -14.17
N LYS A 81 29.59 4.20 -14.20
CA LYS A 81 29.41 3.16 -15.22
C LYS A 81 28.00 2.57 -15.21
N ALA A 82 27.47 2.25 -14.03
CA ALA A 82 26.11 1.73 -13.88
C ALA A 82 25.05 2.70 -14.40
N GLY A 83 25.25 4.00 -14.17
CA GLY A 83 24.41 5.07 -14.72
C GLY A 83 24.48 5.15 -16.24
N TYR A 84 25.69 5.07 -16.81
CA TYR A 84 25.91 5.09 -18.26
C TYR A 84 25.22 3.92 -18.96
N TRP A 85 25.37 2.71 -18.42
CA TRP A 85 24.76 1.48 -18.95
C TRP A 85 23.31 1.25 -18.49
N LYS A 86 22.73 2.19 -17.72
CA LYS A 86 21.35 2.13 -17.21
C LYS A 86 21.05 0.84 -16.42
N GLN A 87 22.00 0.39 -15.61
CA GLN A 87 21.83 -0.72 -14.66
C GLN A 87 21.27 -0.18 -13.34
N TRP A 88 19.95 -0.03 -13.26
CA TRP A 88 19.29 0.77 -12.22
C TRP A 88 19.41 0.17 -10.81
N TRP A 89 19.36 -1.16 -10.67
CA TRP A 89 19.63 -1.79 -9.37
C TRP A 89 21.02 -1.41 -8.87
N LEU A 90 22.03 -1.48 -9.74
CA LEU A 90 23.40 -1.18 -9.37
C LEU A 90 23.61 0.31 -9.05
N VAL A 91 22.91 1.20 -9.77
CA VAL A 91 22.86 2.64 -9.45
C VAL A 91 22.31 2.86 -8.04
N ARG A 92 21.18 2.24 -7.69
CA ARG A 92 20.57 2.37 -6.35
C ARG A 92 21.46 1.76 -5.26
N HIS A 93 22.03 0.59 -5.54
CA HIS A 93 22.92 -0.11 -4.62
C HIS A 93 24.18 0.70 -4.29
N THR A 94 24.91 1.12 -5.32
CA THR A 94 26.13 1.93 -5.16
C THR A 94 25.83 3.33 -4.60
N ALA A 95 24.70 3.95 -4.94
CA ALA A 95 24.25 5.20 -4.30
C ALA A 95 24.01 5.01 -2.80
N GLY A 96 23.36 3.92 -2.42
CA GLY A 96 23.13 3.51 -1.04
C GLY A 96 24.43 3.38 -0.26
N MET A 97 25.38 2.60 -0.79
CA MET A 97 26.71 2.38 -0.17
C MET A 97 27.53 3.66 -0.04
N LEU A 98 27.45 4.56 -1.02
CA LEU A 98 28.08 5.87 -0.99
C LEU A 98 27.36 6.87 -0.06
N LYS A 99 26.24 6.48 0.54
CA LYS A 99 25.33 7.34 1.31
C LYS A 99 24.96 8.63 0.56
N LYS A 100 24.67 8.52 -0.74
CA LYS A 100 24.29 9.66 -1.57
C LYS A 100 22.93 10.21 -1.13
N ARG A 101 22.85 11.53 -1.04
CA ARG A 101 21.60 12.26 -0.80
C ARG A 101 21.10 12.87 -2.10
N ILE A 102 19.81 12.70 -2.39
CA ILE A 102 19.16 13.37 -3.51
C ILE A 102 18.99 14.87 -3.20
N GLU A 103 19.31 15.72 -4.18
CA GLU A 103 19.10 17.18 -4.07
C GLU A 103 17.61 17.50 -3.85
N ASP A 104 17.33 18.55 -3.08
CA ASP A 104 15.97 19.00 -2.73
C ASP A 104 15.09 17.98 -1.99
N LEU A 105 15.65 16.87 -1.47
CA LEU A 105 14.87 15.87 -0.72
C LEU A 105 14.11 16.47 0.48
N ALA A 106 14.76 17.35 1.23
CA ALA A 106 14.11 18.04 2.37
C ALA A 106 12.98 18.98 1.90
N LEU A 107 13.14 19.62 0.75
CA LEU A 107 12.11 20.46 0.15
C LEU A 107 10.92 19.60 -0.30
N ALA A 108 11.17 18.46 -0.93
CA ALA A 108 10.14 17.49 -1.31
C ALA A 108 9.36 16.96 -0.09
N ALA A 109 10.05 16.62 0.99
CA ALA A 109 9.41 16.23 2.24
C ALA A 109 8.56 17.38 2.82
N THR A 110 9.09 18.60 2.80
CA THR A 110 8.38 19.81 3.23
C THR A 110 7.11 20.04 2.42
N ASP A 111 7.16 19.86 1.09
CA ASP A 111 6.01 19.98 0.19
C ASP A 111 4.84 19.06 0.58
N LEU A 112 5.15 17.85 1.05
CA LEU A 112 4.13 16.92 1.52
C LEU A 112 3.57 17.36 2.89
N LEU A 113 4.45 17.74 3.81
CA LEU A 113 4.10 18.15 5.18
C LEU A 113 3.19 19.40 5.22
N VAL A 114 3.52 20.43 4.44
CA VAL A 114 2.71 21.67 4.39
C VAL A 114 1.31 21.45 3.80
N ARG A 115 1.10 20.36 3.06
CA ARG A 115 -0.20 19.92 2.53
C ARG A 115 -0.92 18.97 3.49
N GLN A 116 -0.60 19.05 4.78
CA GLN A 116 -1.16 18.26 5.88
C GLN A 116 -1.01 16.76 5.67
N LYS A 117 0.14 16.33 5.12
CA LYS A 117 0.51 14.91 5.05
C LYS A 117 1.59 14.61 6.06
N GLN A 118 1.44 13.56 6.83
CA GLN A 118 2.55 12.98 7.58
C GLN A 118 3.33 12.02 6.68
N LEU A 119 4.62 11.87 6.94
CA LEU A 119 5.46 10.91 6.22
C LEU A 119 5.95 9.85 7.20
N SER A 120 6.20 8.65 6.71
CA SER A 120 7.06 7.70 7.42
C SER A 120 8.00 6.98 6.49
N VAL A 121 9.18 6.66 7.04
CA VAL A 121 10.28 5.95 6.36
C VAL A 121 10.62 4.69 7.16
N GLY A 122 11.15 3.67 6.49
CA GLY A 122 11.31 2.34 7.06
C GLY A 122 10.02 1.52 7.08
N LEU A 123 10.10 0.30 7.63
CA LEU A 123 9.00 -0.65 7.71
C LEU A 123 8.53 -0.86 9.15
N PRO A 124 7.20 -0.93 9.40
CA PRO A 124 6.66 -1.26 10.70
C PRO A 124 6.92 -2.74 11.08
N PRO A 125 6.89 -3.10 12.37
CA PRO A 125 6.63 -2.22 13.51
C PRO A 125 7.89 -1.54 14.08
N ASP A 126 9.08 -2.10 13.88
CA ASP A 126 10.26 -1.74 14.68
C ASP A 126 11.10 -0.60 14.08
N ARG A 127 11.14 -0.46 12.75
CA ARG A 127 12.02 0.50 12.07
C ARG A 127 11.30 1.70 11.46
N GLU A 128 9.98 1.75 11.56
CA GLU A 128 9.22 2.86 11.01
C GLU A 128 9.44 4.15 11.82
N LYS A 129 9.92 5.20 11.16
CA LYS A 129 10.10 6.52 11.73
C LYS A 129 9.12 7.50 11.09
N ILE A 130 8.37 8.23 11.93
CA ILE A 130 7.34 9.16 11.50
C ILE A 130 7.91 10.57 11.48
N ILE A 131 7.72 11.28 10.36
CA ILE A 131 8.10 12.66 10.15
C ILE A 131 6.83 13.50 10.11
N THR A 132 6.68 14.37 11.11
CA THR A 132 5.51 15.25 11.28
C THR A 132 5.84 16.74 11.10
N SER A 133 7.12 17.06 10.95
CA SER A 133 7.60 18.43 10.73
C SER A 133 8.81 18.42 9.79
N PRO A 134 9.08 19.53 9.07
CA PRO A 134 10.24 19.61 8.17
C PRO A 134 11.54 19.37 8.91
N LEU A 135 12.42 18.56 8.31
CA LEU A 135 13.73 18.23 8.87
C LEU A 135 14.84 18.81 7.98
N PRO A 136 16.00 19.17 8.57
CA PRO A 136 17.19 19.50 7.82
C PRO A 136 17.61 18.38 6.86
N PRO A 137 18.24 18.71 5.71
CA PRO A 137 18.64 17.71 4.71
C PRO A 137 19.53 16.57 5.23
N ASP A 138 20.44 16.86 6.18
CA ASP A 138 21.33 15.83 6.76
C ASP A 138 20.55 14.89 7.69
N GLU A 139 19.73 15.45 8.59
CA GLU A 139 18.90 14.69 9.53
C GLU A 139 17.89 13.80 8.81
N LEU A 140 17.23 14.30 7.76
CA LEU A 140 16.29 13.51 6.96
C LEU A 140 17.00 12.33 6.27
N SER A 141 18.18 12.58 5.70
CA SER A 141 18.98 11.55 5.03
C SER A 141 19.41 10.48 6.03
N GLU A 142 19.96 10.89 7.18
CA GLU A 142 20.37 9.97 8.25
C GLU A 142 19.20 9.12 8.75
N MET A 143 18.04 9.76 9.00
CA MET A 143 16.83 9.06 9.42
C MET A 143 16.40 7.97 8.41
N ILE A 144 16.47 8.26 7.11
CA ILE A 144 16.14 7.28 6.06
C ILE A 144 17.10 6.09 6.13
N TYR A 145 18.41 6.33 6.10
CA TYR A 145 19.41 5.26 6.14
C TYR A 145 19.30 4.41 7.42
N GLU A 146 19.10 5.03 8.58
CA GLU A 146 18.89 4.32 9.84
C GLU A 146 17.62 3.46 9.82
N SER A 147 16.53 3.95 9.23
CA SER A 147 15.26 3.23 9.14
C SER A 147 15.33 2.03 8.18
N CYS A 148 16.16 2.09 7.14
CA CYS A 148 16.38 0.99 6.20
C CYS A 148 17.40 -0.03 6.75
N GLY A 149 18.35 0.39 7.59
CA GLY A 149 19.37 -0.47 8.19
C GLY A 149 20.37 -0.98 7.15
N GLU A 150 20.49 -2.31 7.03
CA GLU A 150 21.47 -2.96 6.12
C GLU A 150 21.07 -2.89 4.64
N ASP A 151 19.79 -2.69 4.34
CA ASP A 151 19.31 -2.55 2.96
C ASP A 151 19.49 -1.10 2.46
N LEU A 152 20.73 -0.81 2.07
CA LEU A 152 21.11 0.51 1.55
C LEU A 152 20.48 0.82 0.18
N SER A 153 20.11 -0.21 -0.60
CA SER A 153 19.41 -0.04 -1.88
C SER A 153 18.00 0.52 -1.65
N THR A 154 17.30 0.02 -0.65
CA THR A 154 15.98 0.52 -0.26
C THR A 154 16.03 1.95 0.30
N ALA A 155 17.14 2.37 0.92
CA ALA A 155 17.33 3.77 1.32
C ALA A 155 17.38 4.70 0.10
N ALA A 156 18.10 4.34 -0.96
CA ALA A 156 18.13 5.10 -2.20
C ALA A 156 16.73 5.14 -2.88
N LEU A 157 16.03 4.00 -2.91
CA LEU A 157 14.67 3.91 -3.44
C LEU A 157 13.68 4.77 -2.63
N THR A 158 13.80 4.79 -1.30
CA THR A 158 12.94 5.60 -0.42
C THR A 158 13.07 7.09 -0.72
N GLN A 159 14.30 7.57 -0.92
CA GLN A 159 14.54 8.96 -1.35
C GLN A 159 13.92 9.24 -2.72
N GLU A 160 14.07 8.32 -3.69
CA GLU A 160 13.49 8.45 -5.03
C GLU A 160 11.96 8.55 -4.99
N LEU A 161 11.29 7.67 -4.24
CA LEU A 161 9.84 7.68 -4.12
C LEU A 161 9.32 8.92 -3.39
N LEU A 162 10.03 9.42 -2.37
CA LEU A 162 9.69 10.69 -1.72
C LEU A 162 9.67 11.86 -2.71
N MET A 163 10.64 11.91 -3.63
CA MET A 163 10.66 12.92 -4.70
C MET A 163 9.44 12.79 -5.61
N TYR A 164 9.08 11.58 -6.03
CA TYR A 164 7.90 11.37 -6.87
C TYR A 164 6.59 11.69 -6.16
N LEU A 165 6.44 11.31 -4.88
CA LEU A 165 5.28 11.68 -4.06
C LEU A 165 5.14 13.20 -3.99
N ALA A 166 6.24 13.94 -3.77
CA ALA A 166 6.25 15.39 -3.76
C ALA A 166 5.95 16.01 -5.15
N MET A 167 6.37 15.37 -6.23
CA MET A 167 5.94 15.77 -7.58
C MET A 167 4.43 15.60 -7.75
N PHE A 168 3.89 14.41 -7.42
CA PHE A 168 2.47 14.11 -7.59
C PHE A 168 1.57 14.95 -6.71
N ILE A 169 1.93 15.25 -5.47
CA ILE A 169 1.05 16.08 -4.63
C ILE A 169 0.95 17.53 -5.15
N ARG A 170 1.97 17.99 -5.90
CA ARG A 170 1.95 19.32 -6.55
C ARG A 170 1.15 19.32 -7.84
N THR A 171 1.25 18.26 -8.65
CA THR A 171 0.61 18.20 -9.97
C THR A 171 -0.79 17.59 -9.94
N GLU A 172 -1.02 16.62 -9.07
CA GLU A 172 -2.23 15.79 -8.97
C GLU A 172 -2.64 15.57 -7.49
N PRO A 173 -2.96 16.64 -6.73
CA PRO A 173 -3.29 16.54 -5.31
C PRO A 173 -4.48 15.61 -5.00
N GLN A 174 -5.35 15.36 -5.98
CA GLN A 174 -6.49 14.45 -5.86
C GLN A 174 -6.09 13.01 -5.52
N LEU A 175 -4.88 12.57 -5.89
CA LEU A 175 -4.37 11.22 -5.60
C LEU A 175 -4.19 10.97 -4.09
N PHE A 176 -4.13 12.05 -3.30
CA PHE A 176 -3.85 12.04 -1.87
C PHE A 176 -5.06 12.42 -1.01
N LYS A 177 -6.26 12.52 -1.59
CA LYS A 177 -7.48 12.83 -0.82
C LYS A 177 -7.68 11.80 0.29
N GLU A 178 -7.97 12.29 1.50
CA GLU A 178 -8.19 11.50 2.71
C GLU A 178 -7.08 10.51 3.09
N MET A 179 -5.90 10.61 2.49
CA MET A 179 -4.69 9.92 2.93
C MET A 179 -3.92 10.88 3.84
N LEU A 180 -3.90 10.64 5.15
CA LEU A 180 -3.23 11.58 6.07
C LEU A 180 -1.74 11.27 6.20
N ARG A 181 -1.37 9.99 6.23
CA ARG A 181 0.02 9.55 6.33
C ARG A 181 0.47 8.78 5.09
N LEU A 182 1.62 9.17 4.54
CA LEU A 182 2.28 8.47 3.44
C LEU A 182 3.40 7.61 4.00
N ARG A 183 3.14 6.30 4.09
CA ARG A 183 4.06 5.31 4.64
C ARG A 183 4.92 4.75 3.52
N VAL A 184 6.06 5.38 3.24
CA VAL A 184 6.86 5.11 2.03
C VAL A 184 7.34 3.66 1.99
N GLY A 185 7.75 3.08 3.13
CA GLY A 185 8.13 1.66 3.19
C GLY A 185 6.98 0.71 2.82
N LEU A 186 5.76 0.97 3.29
CA LEU A 186 4.60 0.16 2.91
C LEU A 186 4.22 0.36 1.43
N ILE A 187 4.40 1.57 0.89
CA ILE A 187 4.22 1.84 -0.54
C ILE A 187 5.19 0.97 -1.36
N ILE A 188 6.46 0.87 -0.97
CA ILE A 188 7.46 -0.02 -1.61
C ILE A 188 6.98 -1.48 -1.57
N GLN A 189 6.51 -1.96 -0.42
CA GLN A 189 5.99 -3.34 -0.30
C GLN A 189 4.78 -3.60 -1.19
N VAL A 190 3.88 -2.62 -1.31
CA VAL A 190 2.72 -2.70 -2.20
C VAL A 190 3.17 -2.75 -3.65
N MET A 191 4.13 -1.91 -4.05
CA MET A 191 4.69 -1.93 -5.41
C MET A 191 5.33 -3.28 -5.74
N ALA A 192 6.13 -3.83 -4.83
CA ALA A 192 6.73 -5.16 -4.99
C ALA A 192 5.67 -6.27 -5.06
N SER A 193 4.66 -6.23 -4.20
CA SER A 193 3.57 -7.22 -4.19
C SER A 193 2.75 -7.19 -5.49
N GLU A 194 2.54 -6.00 -6.06
CA GLU A 194 1.87 -5.84 -7.35
C GLU A 194 2.70 -6.36 -8.53
N LEU A 195 4.03 -6.18 -8.49
CA LEU A 195 4.92 -6.82 -9.44
C LEU A 195 4.89 -8.34 -9.31
N ALA A 196 5.00 -8.88 -8.09
CA ALA A 196 4.96 -10.32 -7.82
C ALA A 196 3.70 -10.97 -8.40
N ARG A 197 2.54 -10.36 -8.13
CA ARG A 197 1.25 -10.83 -8.63
C ARG A 197 1.20 -10.82 -10.16
N THR A 198 1.65 -9.74 -10.77
CA THR A 198 1.50 -9.55 -12.22
C THR A 198 2.49 -10.39 -13.02
N LEU A 199 3.73 -10.51 -12.54
CA LEU A 199 4.77 -11.33 -13.15
C LEU A 199 4.67 -12.81 -12.74
N LYS A 200 3.76 -13.15 -11.81
CA LYS A 200 3.60 -14.49 -11.22
C LYS A 200 4.93 -15.03 -10.68
N CYS A 201 5.68 -14.18 -9.99
CA CYS A 201 6.97 -14.49 -9.40
C CYS A 201 6.92 -14.40 -7.87
N THR A 202 7.99 -14.83 -7.23
CA THR A 202 8.13 -14.74 -5.78
C THR A 202 8.31 -13.28 -5.33
N GLY A 203 8.08 -13.01 -4.04
CA GLY A 203 8.27 -11.65 -3.49
C GLY A 203 9.72 -11.15 -3.56
N GLU A 204 10.68 -12.06 -3.51
CA GLU A 204 12.11 -11.74 -3.64
C GLU A 204 12.45 -11.32 -5.07
N GLU A 205 12.09 -12.15 -6.06
CA GLU A 205 12.25 -11.82 -7.48
C GLU A 205 11.53 -10.50 -7.85
N ALA A 206 10.35 -10.26 -7.30
CA ALA A 206 9.62 -9.01 -7.51
C ALA A 206 10.33 -7.78 -6.92
N SER A 207 11.02 -7.95 -5.79
CA SER A 207 11.81 -6.88 -5.17
C SER A 207 13.04 -6.55 -6.01
N ASP A 208 13.68 -7.56 -6.60
CA ASP A 208 14.78 -7.37 -7.56
C ASP A 208 14.31 -6.69 -8.84
N HIS A 209 13.14 -7.07 -9.37
CA HIS A 209 12.53 -6.38 -10.50
C HIS A 209 12.20 -4.92 -10.16
N LEU A 210 11.67 -4.65 -8.96
CA LEU A 210 11.37 -3.30 -8.49
C LEU A 210 12.64 -2.44 -8.46
N LEU A 211 13.72 -2.94 -7.87
CA LEU A 211 15.01 -2.25 -7.81
C LEU A 211 15.67 -2.08 -9.18
N ASN A 212 15.27 -2.86 -10.18
CA ASN A 212 15.77 -2.74 -11.56
C ASN A 212 14.94 -1.82 -12.46
N LEU A 213 13.77 -1.33 -12.01
CA LEU A 213 12.98 -0.38 -12.80
C LEU A 213 13.76 0.91 -13.07
N SER A 214 13.64 1.44 -14.27
CA SER A 214 14.09 2.80 -14.57
C SER A 214 13.33 3.85 -13.75
N PRO A 215 13.88 5.07 -13.60
CA PRO A 215 13.18 6.17 -12.92
C PRO A 215 11.77 6.43 -13.47
N PHE A 216 11.59 6.30 -14.79
CA PHE A 216 10.30 6.47 -15.44
C PHE A 216 9.32 5.33 -15.10
N GLU A 217 9.77 4.07 -15.19
CA GLU A 217 8.96 2.91 -14.84
C GLU A 217 8.57 2.91 -13.36
N MET A 218 9.51 3.27 -12.47
CA MET A 218 9.27 3.42 -11.03
C MET A 218 8.20 4.48 -10.74
N LYS A 219 8.35 5.68 -11.32
CA LYS A 219 7.37 6.76 -11.20
C LYS A 219 6.00 6.34 -11.73
N THR A 220 5.98 5.65 -12.87
CA THR A 220 4.74 5.19 -13.52
C THR A 220 4.03 4.14 -12.67
N LEU A 221 4.75 3.14 -12.15
CA LEU A 221 4.18 2.17 -11.23
C LEU A 221 3.61 2.86 -9.98
N LEU A 222 4.36 3.79 -9.37
CA LEU A 222 3.87 4.54 -8.21
C LEU A 222 2.57 5.30 -8.52
N HIS A 223 2.48 5.96 -9.68
CA HIS A 223 1.26 6.67 -10.10
C HIS A 223 0.08 5.71 -10.22
N HIS A 224 0.28 4.52 -10.78
CA HIS A 224 -0.79 3.52 -10.88
C HIS A 224 -1.23 2.99 -9.51
N ILE A 225 -0.30 2.75 -8.59
CA ILE A 225 -0.63 2.39 -7.21
C ILE A 225 -1.44 3.49 -6.51
N LEU A 226 -1.04 4.76 -6.68
CA LEU A 226 -1.71 5.90 -6.07
C LEU A 226 -3.05 6.23 -6.75
N SER A 227 -3.20 6.08 -8.05
CA SER A 227 -4.52 6.25 -8.69
C SER A 227 -5.45 5.07 -8.36
N GLY A 228 -4.86 3.90 -8.09
CA GLY A 228 -5.53 2.63 -7.94
C GLY A 228 -6.38 2.25 -9.16
N LYS A 229 -6.08 2.85 -10.32
CA LYS A 229 -6.61 2.41 -11.61
C LYS A 229 -6.06 1.02 -11.90
N GLU A 230 -6.82 0.23 -12.62
CA GLU A 230 -6.30 -1.01 -13.17
C GLU A 230 -5.23 -0.72 -14.21
N PHE A 231 -4.21 -1.55 -14.24
CA PHE A 231 -3.15 -1.47 -15.23
C PHE A 231 -2.65 -2.86 -15.58
N VAL A 232 -2.24 -3.00 -16.83
CA VAL A 232 -1.57 -4.19 -17.33
C VAL A 232 -0.08 -3.90 -17.34
N ILE A 233 0.69 -4.86 -16.85
CA ILE A 233 2.14 -4.85 -16.99
C ILE A 233 2.49 -5.80 -18.13
N SER A 234 3.09 -5.28 -19.18
CA SER A 234 3.67 -6.12 -20.24
C SER A 234 5.17 -6.22 -20.04
N ALA A 235 5.65 -7.45 -19.96
CA ALA A 235 7.06 -7.81 -19.80
C ALA A 235 7.64 -8.18 -21.17
N GLU A 236 8.46 -7.31 -21.73
CA GLU A 236 9.23 -7.62 -22.93
C GLU A 236 10.65 -8.04 -22.52
N ARG A 237 11.05 -9.26 -22.88
CA ARG A 237 12.44 -9.68 -22.74
C ARG A 237 13.24 -9.06 -23.86
N THR A 238 14.26 -8.27 -23.53
CA THR A 238 15.20 -7.76 -24.53
C THR A 238 16.00 -8.93 -25.12
N ALA A 239 16.28 -8.87 -26.43
CA ALA A 239 16.98 -9.91 -27.18
C ALA A 239 18.37 -10.24 -26.58
N PRO A 240 18.90 -11.46 -26.79
CA PRO A 240 20.13 -11.96 -26.15
C PRO A 240 21.44 -11.24 -26.55
N GLU A 241 21.38 -10.18 -27.37
CA GLU A 241 22.57 -9.37 -27.71
C GLU A 241 22.96 -8.39 -26.59
N ASP A 242 22.01 -8.01 -25.71
CA ASP A 242 22.34 -7.42 -24.42
C ASP A 242 22.62 -8.57 -23.45
N THR A 243 23.82 -8.62 -22.87
CA THR A 243 24.32 -9.68 -21.97
C THR A 243 23.52 -9.93 -20.69
N HIS A 244 22.34 -9.33 -20.55
CA HIS A 244 21.51 -9.42 -19.35
C HIS A 244 20.03 -9.57 -19.72
N ASP A 245 19.40 -10.60 -19.16
CA ASP A 245 17.97 -10.91 -19.27
C ASP A 245 17.15 -9.80 -18.58
N ARG A 246 17.06 -8.63 -19.22
CA ARG A 246 16.29 -7.49 -18.72
C ARG A 246 14.86 -7.63 -19.18
N ILE A 247 13.96 -7.67 -18.21
CA ILE A 247 12.54 -7.51 -18.45
C ILE A 247 12.25 -6.01 -18.48
N ARG A 248 11.92 -5.48 -19.66
CA ARG A 248 11.38 -4.13 -19.78
C ARG A 248 9.90 -4.17 -19.44
N LEU A 249 9.48 -3.32 -18.50
CA LEU A 249 8.11 -3.31 -18.02
C LEU A 249 7.39 -2.08 -18.58
N SER A 250 6.34 -2.30 -19.36
CA SER A 250 5.41 -1.24 -19.75
C SER A 250 4.15 -1.32 -18.90
N PHE A 251 3.67 -0.16 -18.46
CA PHE A 251 2.47 -0.03 -17.63
C PHE A 251 1.43 0.72 -18.44
N THR A 252 0.31 0.05 -18.73
CA THR A 252 -0.81 0.66 -19.45
C THR A 252 -2.06 0.64 -18.57
N ALA A 253 -2.68 1.80 -18.36
CA ALA A 253 -3.94 1.86 -17.65
C ALA A 253 -5.03 1.15 -18.46
N LYS A 254 -5.85 0.32 -17.81
CA LYS A 254 -7.10 -0.15 -18.42
C LYS A 254 -8.09 1.02 -18.38
N ASP A 255 -8.29 1.71 -19.50
CA ASP A 255 -9.32 2.75 -19.60
C ASP A 255 -10.71 2.11 -19.63
N LYS A 256 -11.34 1.96 -18.45
CA LYS A 256 -12.78 1.69 -18.33
C LYS A 256 -13.44 2.55 -17.25
N HIS A 257 -14.76 2.69 -17.39
CA HIS A 257 -15.73 3.64 -16.82
C HIS A 257 -15.86 3.73 -15.27
N GLU A 258 -14.83 3.42 -14.49
CA GLU A 258 -14.96 3.21 -13.03
C GLU A 258 -15.10 4.48 -12.19
N GLU A 259 -14.59 5.63 -12.66
CA GLU A 259 -14.74 6.92 -11.98
C GLU A 259 -16.22 7.27 -11.67
N LYS A 260 -17.18 6.61 -12.35
CA LYS A 260 -18.61 6.82 -12.14
C LYS A 260 -19.17 6.09 -10.90
N VAL A 261 -18.53 5.09 -10.30
CA VAL A 261 -19.17 4.28 -9.23
C VAL A 261 -19.21 5.03 -7.88
N PHE A 262 -18.08 5.56 -7.40
CA PHE A 262 -18.07 6.41 -6.20
C PHE A 262 -18.61 7.82 -6.46
N ALA A 263 -18.46 8.35 -7.68
CA ALA A 263 -19.06 9.63 -8.06
C ALA A 263 -20.59 9.56 -8.10
N ARG A 264 -21.21 8.42 -8.45
CA ARG A 264 -22.68 8.23 -8.40
C ARG A 264 -23.23 8.35 -6.97
N LEU A 265 -22.49 7.85 -5.97
CA LEU A 265 -22.83 8.02 -4.56
C LEU A 265 -22.77 9.49 -4.09
N SER A 266 -21.94 10.36 -4.70
CA SER A 266 -21.88 11.78 -4.33
C SER A 266 -22.80 12.68 -5.17
N ARG A 267 -23.12 12.29 -6.42
CA ARG A 267 -23.95 13.09 -7.35
C ARG A 267 -25.45 12.91 -7.14
N SER A 268 -25.89 11.83 -6.48
CA SER A 268 -27.32 11.60 -6.21
C SER A 268 -27.92 12.57 -5.18
N TYR A 269 -27.11 13.42 -4.53
CA TYR A 269 -27.53 14.26 -3.40
C TYR A 269 -27.57 15.77 -3.71
N LYS A 270 -27.61 16.15 -4.99
CA LYS A 270 -27.99 17.51 -5.42
C LYS A 270 -29.18 17.45 -6.37
N SER A 271 -30.37 17.28 -5.83
CA SER A 271 -31.63 17.59 -6.54
C SER A 271 -32.46 18.57 -5.71
N GLY A 272 -32.26 19.87 -5.98
CA GLY A 272 -33.32 20.86 -5.84
C GLY A 272 -34.14 20.89 -7.15
N PRO A 273 -35.39 21.36 -7.14
CA PRO A 273 -36.27 21.22 -8.29
C PRO A 273 -35.93 22.27 -9.35
N ALA A 274 -35.79 21.85 -10.62
CA ALA A 274 -36.68 22.30 -11.70
C ALA A 274 -36.14 21.96 -13.11
N ILE A 275 -37.14 21.81 -13.99
CA ILE A 275 -37.19 21.97 -15.45
C ILE A 275 -36.92 20.72 -16.31
N GLU A 276 -38.04 20.17 -16.78
CA GLU A 276 -38.18 19.24 -17.91
C GLU A 276 -37.55 19.82 -19.19
N ILE A 277 -36.65 19.06 -19.81
CA ILE A 277 -36.39 19.14 -21.25
C ILE A 277 -36.23 17.71 -21.79
N THR A 278 -37.26 17.28 -22.51
CA THR A 278 -37.35 16.25 -23.57
C THR A 278 -36.20 15.25 -23.76
N GLN A 279 -36.53 13.97 -23.56
CA GLN A 279 -35.73 12.81 -23.99
C GLN A 279 -35.82 12.60 -25.51
N PRO A 280 -34.74 12.19 -26.20
CA PRO A 280 -34.84 11.35 -27.37
C PRO A 280 -34.83 9.87 -26.94
N VAL A 281 -35.78 9.14 -27.50
CA VAL A 281 -35.90 7.68 -27.46
C VAL A 281 -34.72 7.10 -28.25
N ASP A 282 -33.93 6.21 -27.64
CA ASP A 282 -32.99 5.38 -28.37
C ASP A 282 -33.19 3.92 -27.97
N ASP A 283 -33.33 3.11 -29.02
CA ASP A 283 -33.88 1.78 -29.08
C ASP A 283 -32.81 0.74 -28.72
N GLY A 284 -33.25 -0.36 -28.14
CA GLY A 284 -32.37 -1.40 -27.61
C GLY A 284 -31.63 -2.18 -28.69
N SER A 285 -30.31 -2.26 -28.55
CA SER A 285 -29.55 -3.45 -28.92
C SER A 285 -28.41 -3.63 -27.91
N GLU A 286 -28.68 -4.46 -26.90
CA GLU A 286 -27.66 -5.02 -26.02
C GLU A 286 -26.76 -5.96 -26.84
N GLU A 287 -25.64 -5.43 -27.33
CA GLU A 287 -24.54 -6.29 -27.77
C GLU A 287 -23.91 -6.92 -26.51
N GLN A 288 -24.37 -8.14 -26.21
CA GLN A 288 -23.68 -9.06 -25.31
C GLN A 288 -22.35 -9.46 -25.98
N GLY A 289 -21.31 -8.65 -25.76
CA GLY A 289 -19.94 -9.12 -25.88
C GLY A 289 -19.68 -10.06 -24.71
N GLU A 290 -19.34 -11.32 -25.02
CA GLU A 290 -18.68 -12.24 -24.08
C GLU A 290 -17.35 -11.60 -23.65
N GLU A 291 -17.37 -10.76 -22.61
CA GLU A 291 -16.16 -10.30 -21.92
C GLU A 291 -15.66 -11.46 -21.05
N ASP A 292 -14.43 -11.92 -21.29
CA ASP A 292 -13.72 -12.96 -20.51
C ASP A 292 -13.99 -12.85 -19.00
N ASP A 293 -14.76 -13.79 -18.46
CA ASP A 293 -15.15 -13.84 -17.03
C ASP A 293 -13.92 -14.08 -16.10
N ASP A 294 -12.79 -14.55 -16.67
CA ASP A 294 -11.52 -14.80 -15.96
C ASP A 294 -10.74 -13.50 -15.66
N ASP A 295 -10.96 -12.42 -16.41
CA ASP A 295 -10.20 -11.16 -16.30
C ASP A 295 -10.71 -10.25 -15.15
N ARG A 296 -11.82 -10.63 -14.50
CA ARG A 296 -12.47 -9.89 -13.39
C ARG A 296 -12.23 -10.47 -11.99
N GLN A 297 -11.73 -11.69 -11.89
CA GLN A 297 -11.48 -12.32 -10.59
C GLN A 297 -10.25 -11.70 -9.91
N GLY A 298 -10.39 -11.35 -8.63
CA GLY A 298 -9.33 -10.77 -7.80
C GLY A 298 -9.25 -9.24 -7.84
N GLN A 299 -10.04 -8.55 -8.68
CA GLN A 299 -9.96 -7.10 -8.86
C GLN A 299 -10.33 -6.33 -7.58
N TRP A 300 -11.42 -6.72 -6.91
CA TRP A 300 -11.89 -6.02 -5.71
C TRP A 300 -11.02 -6.36 -4.51
N LEU A 301 -10.58 -7.61 -4.38
CA LEU A 301 -9.64 -8.00 -3.34
C LEU A 301 -8.34 -7.20 -3.49
N ARG A 302 -7.83 -7.09 -4.72
CA ARG A 302 -6.66 -6.26 -5.04
C ARG A 302 -6.88 -4.80 -4.63
N ARG A 303 -7.99 -4.19 -5.06
CA ARG A 303 -8.31 -2.79 -4.73
C ARG A 303 -8.35 -2.56 -3.21
N ARG A 304 -8.98 -3.49 -2.47
CA ARG A 304 -9.03 -3.45 -1.00
C ARG A 304 -7.65 -3.58 -0.36
N ARG A 305 -6.76 -4.43 -0.89
CA ARG A 305 -5.38 -4.52 -0.42
C ARG A 305 -4.60 -3.23 -0.65
N LEU A 306 -4.74 -2.62 -1.82
CA LEU A 306 -4.09 -1.34 -2.15
C LEU A 306 -4.59 -0.22 -1.23
N ASP A 307 -5.91 0.02 -1.22
CA ASP A 307 -6.49 1.10 -0.41
C ASP A 307 -6.27 0.84 1.08
N GLY A 308 -6.31 -0.41 1.52
CA GLY A 308 -6.00 -0.82 2.88
C GLY A 308 -4.58 -0.46 3.25
N ALA A 309 -3.59 -0.87 2.46
CA ALA A 309 -2.17 -0.60 2.73
C ALA A 309 -1.84 0.89 2.71
N LEU A 310 -2.52 1.67 1.86
CA LEU A 310 -2.40 3.13 1.76
C LEU A 310 -3.24 3.91 2.77
N ASN A 311 -4.05 3.22 3.61
CA ASN A 311 -5.06 3.83 4.49
C ASN A 311 -5.99 4.81 3.77
N ARG A 312 -6.34 4.52 2.53
CA ARG A 312 -7.27 5.35 1.77
C ARG A 312 -8.70 5.12 2.26
N VAL A 313 -9.40 6.21 2.50
CA VAL A 313 -10.83 6.21 2.85
C VAL A 313 -11.61 7.15 1.92
N PRO A 314 -12.94 7.03 1.81
CA PRO A 314 -13.72 7.94 0.97
C PRO A 314 -13.74 9.38 1.48
N VAL A 315 -13.98 10.32 0.56
CA VAL A 315 -14.05 11.76 0.85
C VAL A 315 -15.08 12.07 1.93
N GLY A 316 -14.68 12.85 2.95
CA GLY A 316 -15.54 13.21 4.08
C GLY A 316 -15.77 12.08 5.09
N PHE A 317 -15.05 10.95 4.98
CA PHE A 317 -15.18 9.81 5.88
C PHE A 317 -15.01 10.20 7.34
N TYR A 318 -13.96 10.95 7.68
CA TYR A 318 -13.69 11.34 9.07
C TYR A 318 -14.78 12.24 9.66
N GLU A 319 -15.27 13.22 8.89
CA GLU A 319 -16.35 14.09 9.35
C GLU A 319 -17.64 13.31 9.63
N LYS A 320 -17.98 12.35 8.76
CA LYS A 320 -19.14 11.48 8.96
C LYS A 320 -18.96 10.55 10.15
N LEU A 321 -17.76 10.00 10.34
CA LEU A 321 -17.46 9.14 11.48
C LEU A 321 -17.53 9.89 12.80
N TRP A 322 -17.09 11.15 12.82
CA TRP A 322 -17.24 12.02 13.99
C TRP A 322 -18.72 12.19 14.38
N LYS A 323 -19.62 12.38 13.40
CA LYS A 323 -21.08 12.45 13.65
C LYS A 323 -21.64 11.13 14.21
N ILE A 324 -21.11 9.97 13.79
CA ILE A 324 -21.48 8.69 14.41
C ILE A 324 -21.13 8.70 15.90
N LEU A 325 -19.90 9.08 16.25
CA LEU A 325 -19.43 9.08 17.63
C LEU A 325 -20.22 10.03 18.54
N GLN A 326 -20.92 11.01 18.00
CA GLN A 326 -21.86 11.82 18.79
C GLN A 326 -23.14 11.07 19.19
N ARG A 327 -23.50 10.01 18.46
CA ARG A 327 -24.71 9.20 18.70
C ARG A 327 -24.45 7.89 19.45
N VAL A 328 -23.19 7.49 19.63
CA VAL A 328 -22.78 6.26 20.33
C VAL A 328 -21.77 6.56 21.44
N GLU A 329 -21.73 5.73 22.49
CA GLU A 329 -20.70 5.86 23.54
C GLU A 329 -19.34 5.35 23.03
N THR A 330 -19.35 4.25 22.27
CA THR A 330 -18.12 3.62 21.76
C THR A 330 -18.34 2.97 20.40
N LEU A 331 -17.38 3.15 19.51
CA LEU A 331 -17.26 2.41 18.25
C LEU A 331 -16.08 1.44 18.34
N SER A 332 -16.36 0.13 18.30
CA SER A 332 -15.35 -0.92 18.34
C SER A 332 -14.96 -1.34 16.93
N ILE A 333 -13.66 -1.30 16.63
CA ILE A 333 -13.05 -1.64 15.34
C ILE A 333 -11.95 -2.67 15.62
N ALA A 334 -12.21 -3.95 15.32
CA ALA A 334 -11.24 -5.05 15.46
C ALA A 334 -10.50 -5.06 16.82
N ASN A 335 -11.27 -5.06 17.92
CA ASN A 335 -10.80 -5.03 19.32
C ASN A 335 -10.17 -3.70 19.80
N ASN A 336 -10.12 -2.67 18.96
CA ASN A 336 -9.75 -1.32 19.35
C ASN A 336 -11.01 -0.45 19.42
N THR A 337 -10.96 0.66 20.15
CA THR A 337 -12.14 1.50 20.40
C THR A 337 -11.90 2.97 20.06
N LEU A 338 -12.93 3.60 19.50
CA LEU A 338 -13.08 5.04 19.42
C LEU A 338 -14.21 5.45 20.36
N GLU A 339 -13.93 6.31 21.32
CA GLU A 339 -14.90 6.73 22.34
C GLU A 339 -15.50 8.10 22.03
N THR A 340 -16.74 8.32 22.49
CA THR A 340 -17.44 9.59 22.29
C THR A 340 -16.69 10.79 22.86
N ILE A 341 -15.81 10.59 23.85
CA ILE A 341 -14.99 11.66 24.45
C ILE A 341 -14.15 12.41 23.40
N LEU A 342 -13.73 11.73 22.33
CA LEU A 342 -13.01 12.35 21.21
C LEU A 342 -13.81 13.48 20.56
N THR A 343 -15.15 13.37 20.51
CA THR A 343 -16.02 14.41 19.94
C THR A 343 -16.18 15.63 20.84
N ARG A 344 -15.84 15.51 22.13
CA ARG A 344 -15.82 16.63 23.08
C ARG A 344 -14.49 17.37 23.07
N GLU A 345 -13.41 16.65 22.77
CA GLU A 345 -12.05 17.20 22.75
C GLU A 345 -11.62 17.75 21.38
N MET A 346 -12.29 17.30 20.30
CA MET A 346 -11.89 17.58 18.92
C MET A 346 -13.11 17.86 18.04
N THR A 347 -12.94 18.71 17.02
CA THR A 347 -13.98 18.95 16.01
C THR A 347 -13.90 17.96 14.83
N SER A 348 -14.98 17.85 14.06
CA SER A 348 -15.09 16.90 12.94
C SER A 348 -14.07 17.13 11.81
N GLY A 349 -13.62 18.38 11.64
CA GLY A 349 -12.65 18.78 10.62
C GLY A 349 -11.20 18.85 11.12
N GLU A 350 -10.95 18.54 12.40
CA GLU A 350 -9.60 18.57 12.95
C GLU A 350 -8.78 17.37 12.50
N PHE A 351 -7.56 17.67 12.02
CA PHE A 351 -6.58 16.65 11.64
C PHE A 351 -6.27 15.66 12.79
N LYS A 352 -6.32 16.12 14.04
CA LYS A 352 -6.04 15.31 15.23
C LYS A 352 -7.06 14.18 15.41
N PHE A 353 -8.35 14.42 15.11
CA PHE A 353 -9.39 13.39 15.14
C PHE A 353 -9.14 12.34 14.06
N ALA A 354 -8.88 12.79 12.83
CA ALA A 354 -8.64 11.91 11.70
C ALA A 354 -7.42 10.98 11.94
N LEU A 355 -6.36 11.49 12.58
CA LEU A 355 -5.21 10.69 13.01
C LEU A 355 -5.57 9.62 14.04
N GLN A 356 -6.45 9.88 15.01
CA GLN A 356 -6.88 8.86 15.99
C GLN A 356 -7.60 7.69 15.31
N VAL A 357 -8.49 8.02 14.36
CA VAL A 357 -9.19 7.03 13.55
C VAL A 357 -8.19 6.22 12.73
N GLU A 358 -7.21 6.87 12.09
CA GLU A 358 -6.17 6.19 11.32
C GLU A 358 -5.29 5.29 12.21
N THR A 359 -4.93 5.73 13.42
CA THR A 359 -4.20 4.91 14.39
C THR A 359 -4.96 3.62 14.70
N VAL A 360 -6.26 3.70 14.95
CA VAL A 360 -7.10 2.52 15.19
C VAL A 360 -7.16 1.60 13.96
N LEU A 361 -7.34 2.14 12.75
CA LEU A 361 -7.33 1.36 11.52
C LEU A 361 -5.97 0.69 11.24
N ASN A 362 -4.87 1.36 11.60
CA ASN A 362 -3.50 0.84 11.45
C ASN A 362 -3.21 -0.35 12.37
N MET A 363 -3.97 -0.54 13.46
CA MET A 363 -3.85 -1.71 14.33
C MET A 363 -4.35 -2.99 13.65
N ILE A 364 -5.10 -2.89 12.56
CA ILE A 364 -5.55 -4.03 11.75
C ILE A 364 -4.40 -4.44 10.83
N PRO A 365 -3.80 -5.64 10.97
CA PRO A 365 -2.63 -6.02 10.18
C PRO A 365 -2.96 -6.24 8.69
N GLN A 366 -4.11 -6.85 8.40
CA GLN A 366 -4.48 -7.23 7.03
C GLN A 366 -5.18 -6.07 6.32
N PRO A 367 -4.63 -5.55 5.20
CA PRO A 367 -5.16 -4.38 4.52
C PRO A 367 -6.56 -4.61 3.93
N GLU A 368 -6.85 -5.79 3.40
CA GLU A 368 -8.18 -6.12 2.89
C GLU A 368 -9.27 -6.09 3.97
N TYR A 369 -8.94 -6.56 5.19
CA TYR A 369 -9.85 -6.51 6.33
C TYR A 369 -10.03 -5.09 6.87
N ARG A 370 -8.95 -4.29 6.86
CA ARG A 370 -9.01 -2.86 7.17
C ARG A 370 -10.01 -2.14 6.28
N GLN A 371 -10.04 -2.44 4.97
CA GLN A 371 -11.01 -1.85 4.06
C GLN A 371 -12.45 -2.31 4.31
N LEU A 372 -12.70 -3.58 4.66
CA LEU A 372 -14.05 -3.98 5.07
C LEU A 372 -14.52 -3.27 6.35
N MET A 373 -13.63 -2.94 7.29
CA MET A 373 -14.01 -2.09 8.45
C MET A 373 -14.41 -0.68 7.99
N VAL A 374 -13.68 -0.09 7.04
CA VAL A 374 -14.00 1.22 6.44
C VAL A 374 -15.37 1.16 5.77
N GLU A 375 -15.63 0.15 4.95
CA GLU A 375 -16.93 -0.11 4.30
C GLU A 375 -18.07 -0.28 5.33
N GLY A 376 -17.85 -1.03 6.40
CA GLY A 376 -18.83 -1.21 7.47
C GLY A 376 -19.16 0.10 8.20
N MET A 377 -18.14 0.95 8.44
CA MET A 377 -18.36 2.29 8.99
C MET A 377 -19.11 3.20 8.00
N ILE A 378 -18.87 3.09 6.69
CA ILE A 378 -19.59 3.86 5.67
C ILE A 378 -21.08 3.49 5.66
N VAL A 379 -21.40 2.20 5.76
CA VAL A 379 -22.79 1.74 5.87
C VAL A 379 -23.48 2.36 7.09
N LEU A 380 -22.79 2.38 8.24
CA LEU A 380 -23.28 3.03 9.43
C LEU A 380 -23.47 4.55 9.25
N THR A 381 -22.53 5.23 8.58
CA THR A 381 -22.69 6.69 8.29
C THR A 381 -23.90 6.94 7.40
N THR A 382 -24.13 6.06 6.42
CA THR A 382 -25.24 6.17 5.47
C THR A 382 -26.58 6.00 6.16
N LEU A 383 -26.67 5.11 7.15
CA LEU A 383 -27.86 4.97 7.98
C LEU A 383 -28.23 6.28 8.71
N LEU A 384 -27.24 7.01 9.22
CA LEU A 384 -27.47 8.30 9.89
C LEU A 384 -27.88 9.41 8.93
N ASP A 385 -27.35 9.40 7.71
CA ASP A 385 -27.73 10.35 6.66
C ASP A 385 -29.21 10.17 6.27
N VAL A 386 -29.73 8.92 6.31
CA VAL A 386 -31.15 8.59 6.03
C VAL A 386 -32.08 8.82 7.23
N ASP A 387 -31.54 8.85 8.46
CA ASP A 387 -32.27 9.15 9.70
C ASP A 387 -31.79 10.47 10.35
N PRO A 388 -32.04 11.64 9.72
CA PRO A 388 -31.62 12.93 10.26
C PRO A 388 -32.37 13.31 11.54
N ASN A 389 -33.56 12.75 11.76
CA ASN A 389 -34.40 13.00 12.93
C ASN A 389 -34.04 12.10 14.13
N CYS A 390 -32.98 11.29 14.03
CA CYS A 390 -32.52 10.39 15.08
C CYS A 390 -33.60 9.43 15.62
N ARG A 391 -34.51 8.96 14.75
CA ARG A 391 -35.57 8.01 15.10
C ARG A 391 -34.99 6.62 15.38
N ILE A 392 -33.89 6.26 14.72
CA ILE A 392 -33.21 4.98 14.90
C ILE A 392 -32.38 5.03 16.19
N LYS A 393 -32.73 4.14 17.12
CA LYS A 393 -31.97 3.95 18.36
C LYS A 393 -30.76 3.09 18.10
N LEU A 394 -29.58 3.69 18.23
CA LEU A 394 -28.32 2.96 18.19
C LEU A 394 -28.02 2.33 19.55
N HIS A 395 -27.31 1.21 19.52
CA HIS A 395 -26.70 0.64 20.72
C HIS A 395 -25.62 1.59 21.25
N ARG A 396 -25.38 1.56 22.57
CA ARG A 396 -24.29 2.34 23.21
C ARG A 396 -22.92 2.03 22.59
N THR A 397 -22.68 0.74 22.35
CA THR A 397 -21.48 0.26 21.68
C THR A 397 -21.86 -0.41 20.37
N ILE A 398 -21.25 0.04 19.27
CA ILE A 398 -21.38 -0.60 17.95
C ILE A 398 -20.07 -1.31 17.62
N TYR A 399 -20.18 -2.57 17.22
CA TYR A 399 -19.05 -3.42 16.83
C TYR A 399 -19.02 -3.53 15.31
N ILE A 400 -18.07 -2.84 14.65
CA ILE A 400 -17.95 -2.86 13.19
C ILE A 400 -17.57 -4.24 12.67
N ASP A 401 -16.72 -4.95 13.40
CA ASP A 401 -16.32 -6.32 13.11
C ASP A 401 -17.53 -7.28 13.07
N LYS A 402 -18.51 -7.11 13.97
CA LYS A 402 -19.74 -7.90 13.96
C LYS A 402 -20.60 -7.64 12.73
N ILE A 403 -20.66 -6.39 12.25
CA ILE A 403 -21.37 -6.05 11.00
C ILE A 403 -20.74 -6.82 9.83
N VAL A 404 -19.41 -6.81 9.73
CA VAL A 404 -18.69 -7.51 8.64
C VAL A 404 -18.81 -9.03 8.77
N GLN A 405 -18.72 -9.57 9.97
CA GLN A 405 -18.89 -11.01 10.22
C GLN A 405 -20.30 -11.49 9.88
N GLU A 406 -21.34 -10.78 10.30
CA GLU A 406 -22.72 -11.12 9.99
C GLU A 406 -22.98 -10.98 8.48
N ALA A 407 -22.46 -9.94 7.83
CA ALA A 407 -22.53 -9.78 6.38
C ALA A 407 -21.90 -10.97 5.64
N ASN A 408 -20.73 -11.42 6.08
CA ASN A 408 -20.07 -12.61 5.55
C ASN A 408 -20.90 -13.90 5.78
N GLN A 409 -21.56 -14.05 6.93
CA GLN A 409 -22.44 -15.19 7.19
C GLN A 409 -23.66 -15.19 6.25
N ILE A 410 -24.28 -14.02 6.02
CA ILE A 410 -25.39 -13.88 5.07
C ILE A 410 -24.91 -14.27 3.66
N TYR A 411 -23.75 -13.76 3.24
CA TYR A 411 -23.13 -14.11 1.97
C TYR A 411 -22.94 -15.62 1.83
N LEU A 412 -22.29 -16.27 2.81
CA LEU A 412 -22.03 -17.72 2.77
C LEU A 412 -23.31 -18.55 2.67
N LYS A 413 -24.37 -18.16 3.39
CA LYS A 413 -25.69 -18.81 3.32
C LYS A 413 -26.30 -18.74 1.92
N GLU A 414 -26.14 -17.61 1.24
CA GLU A 414 -26.67 -17.41 -0.11
C GLU A 414 -25.87 -18.12 -1.19
N GLN A 415 -24.55 -18.25 -1.03
CA GLN A 415 -23.71 -19.00 -1.97
C GLN A 415 -23.99 -20.51 -1.95
N LYS A 416 -24.70 -21.03 -0.94
CA LYS A 416 -25.06 -22.45 -0.79
C LYS A 416 -23.87 -23.41 -0.98
N MET A 417 -22.67 -22.98 -0.59
CA MET A 417 -21.45 -23.78 -0.71
C MET A 417 -21.41 -24.85 0.38
N PRO A 418 -20.88 -26.05 0.12
CA PRO A 418 -20.72 -27.05 1.17
C PRO A 418 -19.65 -26.63 2.21
N GLU A 419 -19.82 -27.07 3.46
CA GLU A 419 -19.05 -26.55 4.61
C GLU A 419 -17.53 -26.76 4.52
N ASP A 420 -17.11 -27.84 3.87
CA ASP A 420 -15.71 -28.17 3.59
C ASP A 420 -15.07 -27.13 2.66
N VAL A 421 -15.79 -26.75 1.59
CA VAL A 421 -15.36 -25.69 0.66
C VAL A 421 -15.33 -24.33 1.35
N GLN A 422 -16.33 -24.03 2.20
CA GLN A 422 -16.36 -22.78 2.96
C GLN A 422 -15.11 -22.64 3.84
N LYS A 423 -14.71 -23.70 4.56
CA LYS A 423 -13.52 -23.68 5.43
C LYS A 423 -12.24 -23.43 4.65
N GLN A 424 -12.12 -23.94 3.44
CA GLN A 424 -10.95 -23.73 2.57
C GLN A 424 -10.86 -22.30 2.03
N LEU A 425 -12.01 -21.62 1.89
CA LEU A 425 -12.12 -20.26 1.36
C LEU A 425 -12.05 -19.17 2.44
N MET A 426 -11.69 -19.50 3.69
CA MET A 426 -11.55 -18.52 4.75
C MET A 426 -10.25 -17.72 4.59
N GLY A 427 -10.39 -16.40 4.47
CA GLY A 427 -9.30 -15.44 4.41
C GLY A 427 -9.02 -14.78 5.77
N ALA A 428 -8.51 -13.56 5.72
CA ALA A 428 -8.22 -12.75 6.90
C ALA A 428 -9.45 -12.60 7.80
N ALA A 429 -9.25 -12.66 9.11
CA ALA A 429 -10.29 -12.52 10.14
C ALA A 429 -11.49 -13.49 10.01
N GLY A 430 -11.31 -14.63 9.32
CA GLY A 430 -12.37 -15.62 9.14
C GLY A 430 -13.46 -15.18 8.16
N ILE A 431 -13.15 -14.23 7.28
CA ILE A 431 -14.06 -13.76 6.22
C ILE A 431 -13.75 -14.50 4.92
N CYS A 432 -14.77 -14.87 4.15
CA CYS A 432 -14.61 -15.59 2.90
C CYS A 432 -13.79 -14.79 1.87
N GLN A 433 -12.84 -15.44 1.19
CA GLN A 433 -12.03 -14.81 0.14
C GLN A 433 -12.87 -14.24 -1.00
N HIS A 434 -13.94 -14.93 -1.41
CA HIS A 434 -14.85 -14.42 -2.43
C HIS A 434 -15.66 -13.20 -1.94
N PHE A 435 -15.92 -13.08 -0.64
CA PHE A 435 -16.54 -11.88 -0.09
C PHE A 435 -15.59 -10.68 -0.19
N TYR A 436 -14.30 -10.88 0.09
CA TYR A 436 -13.27 -9.85 -0.15
C TYR A 436 -13.11 -9.47 -1.62
N ASP A 437 -13.55 -10.32 -2.54
CA ASP A 437 -13.49 -10.07 -3.97
C ASP A 437 -14.84 -9.66 -4.58
N SER A 438 -15.86 -9.53 -3.75
CA SER A 438 -17.17 -9.05 -4.20
C SER A 438 -17.17 -7.53 -4.33
N ALA A 439 -17.86 -7.01 -5.35
CA ALA A 439 -17.98 -5.57 -5.56
C ALA A 439 -18.54 -4.84 -4.31
N PRO A 440 -18.17 -3.57 -4.06
CA PRO A 440 -18.77 -2.76 -3.01
C PRO A 440 -20.28 -2.59 -3.19
N SER A 441 -20.69 -2.22 -4.40
CA SER A 441 -22.08 -1.91 -4.76
C SER A 441 -22.79 -3.05 -5.48
N GLY A 442 -24.12 -2.92 -5.62
CA GLY A 442 -24.97 -3.89 -6.32
C GLY A 442 -25.72 -4.81 -5.36
N ARG A 443 -26.70 -5.56 -5.88
CA ARG A 443 -27.58 -6.41 -5.05
C ARG A 443 -26.81 -7.44 -4.23
N TYR A 444 -25.75 -8.01 -4.81
CA TYR A 444 -24.85 -8.98 -4.19
C TYR A 444 -23.50 -8.35 -3.79
N GLY A 445 -23.45 -7.02 -3.67
CA GLY A 445 -22.26 -6.31 -3.24
C GLY A 445 -22.07 -6.37 -1.73
N THR A 446 -20.82 -6.26 -1.29
CA THR A 446 -20.43 -6.26 0.13
C THR A 446 -21.19 -5.22 0.97
N LEU A 447 -21.40 -3.99 0.46
CA LEU A 447 -22.16 -2.96 1.19
C LEU A 447 -23.62 -3.36 1.38
N SER A 448 -24.23 -4.05 0.41
CA SER A 448 -25.61 -4.55 0.53
C SER A 448 -25.73 -5.63 1.61
N TYR A 449 -24.76 -6.54 1.70
CA TYR A 449 -24.69 -7.51 2.79
C TYR A 449 -24.47 -6.84 4.14
N MET A 450 -23.61 -5.83 4.21
CA MET A 450 -23.39 -5.05 5.43
C MET A 450 -24.62 -4.25 5.85
N CYS A 451 -25.39 -3.68 4.90
CA CYS A 451 -26.67 -3.03 5.19
C CYS A 451 -27.67 -4.01 5.82
N ARG A 452 -27.80 -5.22 5.27
CA ARG A 452 -28.67 -6.27 5.81
C ARG A 452 -28.21 -6.74 7.19
N ALA A 453 -26.90 -6.94 7.38
CA ALA A 453 -26.31 -7.26 8.67
C ALA A 453 -26.60 -6.18 9.71
N LEU A 454 -26.42 -4.90 9.35
CA LEU A 454 -26.71 -3.78 10.24
C LEU A 454 -28.20 -3.71 10.61
N ALA A 455 -29.10 -3.98 9.65
CA ALA A 455 -30.54 -4.04 9.91
C ALA A 455 -30.89 -5.13 10.92
N ILE A 456 -30.30 -6.32 10.81
CA ILE A 456 -30.47 -7.43 11.75
C ILE A 456 -29.94 -7.04 13.14
N ILE A 457 -28.73 -6.48 13.21
CA ILE A 457 -28.07 -6.07 14.46
C ILE A 457 -28.87 -4.99 15.19
N LEU A 458 -29.46 -4.04 14.45
CA LEU A 458 -30.26 -2.95 15.01
C LEU A 458 -31.76 -3.27 15.14
N HIS A 459 -32.18 -4.49 14.77
CA HIS A 459 -33.58 -4.91 14.75
C HIS A 459 -34.49 -3.94 13.96
N LEU A 460 -34.02 -3.47 12.80
CA LEU A 460 -34.81 -2.64 11.89
C LEU A 460 -35.83 -3.51 11.13
N PRO A 461 -37.01 -2.98 10.77
CA PRO A 461 -37.95 -3.69 9.91
C PRO A 461 -37.33 -3.91 8.52
N VAL A 462 -37.45 -5.12 8.00
CA VAL A 462 -36.94 -5.54 6.69
C VAL A 462 -38.08 -6.24 5.95
N ASP A 463 -38.28 -5.91 4.67
CA ASP A 463 -39.28 -6.54 3.81
C ASP A 463 -38.99 -8.03 3.54
N SER A 464 -40.00 -8.75 3.06
CA SER A 464 -39.91 -10.16 2.63
C SER A 464 -38.84 -10.42 1.55
N ASP A 465 -38.43 -9.39 0.80
CA ASP A 465 -37.34 -9.46 -0.20
C ASP A 465 -35.96 -9.10 0.35
N ASN A 466 -35.81 -8.99 1.68
CA ASN A 466 -34.61 -8.46 2.37
C ASN A 466 -34.26 -7.01 1.98
N GLY A 467 -35.22 -6.24 1.48
CA GLY A 467 -35.12 -4.79 1.30
C GLY A 467 -35.32 -4.06 2.64
N LEU A 468 -34.53 -3.03 2.92
CA LEU A 468 -34.81 -2.14 4.05
C LEU A 468 -36.07 -1.33 3.73
N GLU A 469 -37.19 -1.57 4.42
CA GLU A 469 -38.31 -0.63 4.43
C GLU A 469 -37.85 0.63 5.14
N CYS A 470 -37.42 1.63 4.38
CA CYS A 470 -37.45 2.99 4.87
C CYS A 470 -38.92 3.45 4.79
N ALA A 471 -39.73 3.04 5.78
CA ALA A 471 -41.07 3.58 5.96
C ALA A 471 -40.94 5.04 6.39
N ILE A 472 -40.79 5.93 5.41
CA ILE A 472 -40.98 7.36 5.58
C ILE A 472 -42.49 7.56 5.77
N SER A 473 -42.88 7.90 7.00
CA SER A 473 -44.04 8.75 7.27
C SER A 473 -43.57 10.02 7.97
#